data_AF-A0A537E4I2-F1
#
_entry.id   AF-A0A537E4I2-F1
#
_cell.length_a   1.000
_cell.length_b   1.000
_cell.length_c   1.000
_cell.angle_alpha   90.00
_cell.angle_beta   90.00
_cell.angle_gamma   90.00
#
_symmetry.space_group_name_H-M   'P 1'
#
loop_
_entity.id
_entity.type
_entity.pdbx_description
1 polymer ?
#
loop_
_entity_poly.entity_id
_entity_poly.type
_entity_poly.pdbx_seq_one_letter_code
_entity_poly.pdbx_strand_id
1 'polypeptide(L)'
;MDFKEASFIQGKLIRITKKKMEILVDDEETGEPAVATVKLADDVTVDLDTVGEEVKAIIVDGKVARITALAPNPAALPGKVST
;
A
#
# COMPACT_ATOMS: atom_id res chain seq x y z
N MET A 1 -6.96 -14.61 -24.49
CA MET A 1 -7.53 -13.68 -23.51
C MET A 1 -6.61 -13.71 -22.31
N ASP A 2 -5.59 -12.87 -22.32
CA ASP A 2 -4.56 -12.82 -21.29
C ASP A 2 -5.07 -11.97 -20.12
N PHE A 3 -5.91 -12.57 -19.27
CA PHE A 3 -6.27 -11.94 -18.01
C PHE A 3 -5.05 -11.96 -17.10
N LYS A 4 -4.39 -10.80 -16.95
CA LYS A 4 -3.44 -10.60 -15.86
C LYS A 4 -4.24 -10.56 -14.57
N GLU A 5 -4.11 -11.61 -13.77
CA GLU A 5 -4.70 -11.68 -12.44
C GLU A 5 -4.14 -10.51 -11.63
N ALA A 6 -5.04 -9.62 -11.21
CA ALA A 6 -4.73 -8.47 -10.39
C ALA A 6 -5.39 -8.69 -9.04
N SER A 7 -4.57 -8.79 -8.01
CA SER A 7 -5.01 -8.90 -6.62
C SER A 7 -4.79 -7.58 -5.92
N PHE A 8 -5.45 -7.37 -4.78
CA PHE A 8 -5.16 -6.21 -3.95
C PHE A 8 -5.02 -6.62 -2.50
N ILE A 9 -4.21 -5.86 -1.77
CA ILE A 9 -4.06 -5.96 -0.33
C ILE A 9 -4.43 -4.61 0.25
N GLN A 10 -5.26 -4.62 1.29
CA GLN A 10 -5.61 -3.44 2.07
C GLN A 10 -5.10 -3.61 3.49
N GLY A 11 -4.48 -2.58 4.03
CA GLY A 11 -3.95 -2.63 5.39
C GLY A 11 -3.15 -1.38 5.71
N LYS A 12 -2.50 -1.38 6.88
CA LYS A 12 -1.68 -0.24 7.32
C LYS A 12 -0.26 -0.38 6.79
N LEU A 13 0.19 0.61 6.03
CA LEU A 13 1.58 0.62 5.57
C LEU A 13 2.50 0.87 6.77
N ILE A 14 3.35 -0.08 7.13
CA ILE A 14 4.24 0.07 8.29
C ILE A 14 5.69 0.34 7.89
N ARG A 15 6.10 -0.05 6.67
CA ARG A 15 7.46 0.18 6.19
C ARG A 15 7.55 0.15 4.67
N ILE A 16 8.39 1.03 4.13
CA ILE A 16 8.81 1.01 2.72
C ILE A 16 10.33 0.87 2.67
N THR A 17 10.82 0.07 1.74
CA THR A 17 12.23 0.04 1.34
C THR A 17 12.31 0.03 -0.19
N LYS A 18 13.49 0.30 -0.75
CA LYS A 18 13.69 0.48 -2.20
C LYS A 18 13.03 -0.54 -3.14
N LYS A 19 12.84 -1.79 -2.72
CA LYS A 19 12.26 -2.86 -3.57
C LYS A 19 11.10 -3.62 -2.93
N LYS A 20 10.71 -3.29 -1.70
CA LYS A 20 9.67 -4.01 -0.97
C LYS A 20 8.95 -3.12 0.02
N MET A 21 7.72 -3.50 0.32
CA MET A 21 6.86 -2.84 1.30
C MET A 21 6.34 -3.88 2.29
N GLU A 22 6.11 -3.42 3.51
CA GLU A 22 5.53 -4.21 4.59
C GLU A 22 4.20 -3.56 4.98
N ILE A 23 3.11 -4.29 4.79
CA ILE A 23 1.75 -3.84 5.07
C ILE A 23 1.22 -4.73 6.20
N LEU A 24 0.77 -4.10 7.28
CA LEU A 24 0.05 -4.78 8.34
C LEU A 24 -1.37 -5.05 7.85
N VAL A 25 -1.73 -6.31 7.71
CA VAL A 25 -3.04 -6.79 7.29
C VAL A 25 -3.69 -7.52 8.45
N ASP A 26 -5.01 -7.44 8.54
CA ASP A 26 -5.75 -8.26 9.48
C ASP A 26 -5.92 -9.64 8.85
N ASP A 27 -5.37 -10.67 9.48
CA ASP A 27 -5.48 -12.02 8.99
C ASP A 27 -6.79 -12.63 9.51
N GLU A 28 -7.80 -12.72 8.65
CA GLU A 28 -9.12 -13.24 9.04
C GLU A 28 -9.09 -14.72 9.45
N GLU A 29 -8.03 -15.46 9.08
CA GLU A 29 -7.89 -16.89 9.40
C GLU A 29 -7.39 -17.12 10.83
N THR A 30 -6.45 -16.29 11.28
CA THR A 30 -5.85 -16.36 12.63
C THR A 30 -6.45 -15.35 13.61
N GLY A 31 -7.10 -14.29 13.12
CA GLY A 31 -7.59 -13.18 13.92
C GLY A 31 -6.46 -12.30 14.49
N GLU A 32 -5.23 -12.49 14.03
CA GLU A 32 -4.06 -11.73 14.47
C GLU A 32 -3.55 -10.83 13.34
N PRO A 33 -2.99 -9.65 13.66
CA PRO A 33 -2.42 -8.79 12.65
C PRO A 33 -1.16 -9.44 12.05
N ALA A 34 -1.17 -9.67 10.74
CA ALA A 34 -0.06 -10.24 9.99
C ALA A 34 0.68 -9.17 9.17
N VAL A 35 1.97 -9.39 8.91
CA VAL A 35 2.77 -8.50 8.06
C VAL A 35 2.93 -9.08 6.67
N ALA A 36 2.22 -8.52 5.70
CA ALA A 36 2.36 -8.84 4.30
C ALA A 36 3.58 -8.11 3.72
N THR A 37 4.59 -8.88 3.30
CA THR A 37 5.75 -8.34 2.57
C THR A 37 5.55 -8.49 1.07
N VAL A 38 5.52 -7.38 0.34
CA VAL A 38 5.27 -7.34 -1.11
C VAL A 38 6.39 -6.64 -1.85
N LYS A 39 6.71 -7.10 -3.07
CA LYS A 39 7.74 -6.49 -3.92
C LYS A 39 7.15 -5.32 -4.70
N LEU A 40 7.90 -4.23 -4.78
CA LEU A 40 7.56 -3.08 -5.63
C LEU A 40 7.98 -3.37 -7.08
N ALA A 41 7.14 -2.96 -8.04
CA ALA A 41 7.58 -2.85 -9.43
C ALA A 41 8.56 -1.67 -9.58
N ASP A 42 9.50 -1.79 -10.52
CA ASP A 42 10.61 -0.84 -10.68
C ASP A 42 10.15 0.59 -11.00
N ASP A 43 8.97 0.76 -11.61
CA ASP A 43 8.36 2.06 -11.95
C ASP A 43 7.44 2.63 -10.85
N VAL A 44 7.23 1.91 -9.74
CA VAL A 44 6.32 2.35 -8.68
C VAL A 44 7.08 3.13 -7.62
N THR A 45 6.79 4.42 -7.55
CA THR A 45 7.28 5.29 -6.48
C THR A 45 6.23 5.36 -5.39
N VAL A 46 6.64 5.16 -4.14
CA VAL A 46 5.77 5.29 -2.97
C VAL A 46 6.29 6.43 -2.13
N ASP A 47 5.37 7.32 -1.76
CA ASP A 47 5.65 8.45 -0.91
C ASP A 47 5.86 7.97 0.54
N LEU A 48 6.95 8.41 1.19
CA LEU A 48 7.29 7.97 2.54
C LEU A 48 6.32 8.53 3.59
N ASP A 49 5.62 9.62 3.29
CA ASP A 49 4.59 10.21 4.17
C ASP A 49 3.35 9.31 4.25
N THR A 50 3.20 8.33 3.35
CA THR A 50 2.14 7.31 3.42
C THR A 50 2.43 6.21 4.46
N VAL A 51 3.64 6.17 5.04
CA VAL A 51 3.97 5.22 6.11
C VAL A 51 3.19 5.59 7.37
N GLY A 52 2.48 4.62 7.92
CA GLY A 52 1.57 4.78 9.05
C GLY A 52 0.11 4.92 8.63
N GLU A 53 -0.19 4.99 7.34
CA GLU A 53 -1.54 5.19 6.81
C GLU A 53 -2.18 3.89 6.35
N GLU A 54 -3.51 3.87 6.29
CA GLU A 54 -4.23 2.80 5.60
C GLU A 54 -4.07 2.96 4.09
N VAL A 55 -3.57 1.92 3.45
CA VAL A 55 -3.28 1.88 2.02
C VAL A 55 -3.96 0.69 1.36
N LYS A 56 -4.23 0.85 0.06
CA LYS A 56 -4.59 -0.21 -0.85
C LYS A 56 -3.46 -0.39 -1.87
N ALA A 57 -2.79 -1.54 -1.81
CA ALA A 57 -1.78 -1.94 -2.77
C ALA A 57 -2.39 -2.87 -3.82
N ILE A 58 -2.27 -2.50 -5.10
CA ILE A 58 -2.67 -3.32 -6.24
C ILE A 58 -1.45 -4.12 -6.69
N ILE A 59 -1.59 -5.43 -6.75
CA ILE A 59 -0.56 -6.39 -7.11
C ILE A 59 -0.91 -6.98 -8.46
N VAL A 60 -0.01 -6.84 -9.42
CA VAL A 60 -0.10 -7.42 -10.76
C VAL A 60 1.17 -8.22 -10.97
N ASP A 61 1.04 -9.48 -11.39
CA ASP A 61 2.21 -10.35 -11.65
C ASP A 61 3.11 -10.53 -10.40
N GLY A 62 2.51 -10.55 -9.20
CA GLY A 62 3.24 -10.69 -7.93
C GLY A 62 4.04 -9.44 -7.49
N LYS A 63 3.88 -8.30 -8.17
CA LYS A 63 4.50 -7.02 -7.81
C LYS A 63 3.44 -5.94 -7.60
N VAL A 64 3.70 -5.04 -6.65
CA VAL A 64 2.88 -3.84 -6.46
C VAL A 64 3.02 -2.96 -7.69
N ALA A 65 1.92 -2.78 -8.41
CA ALA A 65 1.81 -1.94 -9.59
C ALA A 65 1.26 -0.54 -9.25
N ARG A 66 0.51 -0.43 -8.15
CA ARG A 66 -0.03 0.86 -7.67
C ARG A 66 -0.30 0.79 -6.19
N ILE A 67 -0.09 1.91 -5.50
CA ILE A 67 -0.53 2.09 -4.12
C ILE A 67 -1.40 3.33 -4.01
N THR A 68 -2.42 3.28 -3.16
CA THR A 68 -3.32 4.40 -2.88
C THR A 68 -3.57 4.47 -1.39
N ALA A 69 -3.32 5.63 -0.77
CA ALA A 69 -3.74 5.88 0.61
C ALA A 69 -5.27 6.02 0.66
N LEU A 70 -5.91 5.24 1.53
CA LEU A 70 -7.36 5.22 1.71
C LEU A 70 -7.83 6.27 2.71
N ALA A 71 -7.06 6.46 3.77
CA ALA A 71 -7.21 7.55 4.72
C ALA A 71 -5.96 8.42 4.63
N PRO A 72 -5.89 9.37 3.67
CA PRO A 72 -4.76 10.28 3.62
C PRO A 72 -4.75 11.13 4.91
N ASN A 73 -3.60 11.24 5.54
CA ASN A 73 -3.39 12.06 6.71
C ASN A 73 -3.81 13.49 6.33
N PRO A 74 -4.79 14.09 7.00
CA PRO A 74 -5.15 15.48 6.72
C PRO A 74 -3.97 16.43 6.92
N ALA A 75 -2.92 16.01 7.65
CA ALA A 75 -1.67 16.75 7.81
C ALA A 75 -0.68 16.61 6.62
N ALA A 76 -0.85 15.61 5.75
CA ALA A 76 0.01 15.40 4.57
C ALA A 76 -0.53 16.09 3.30
N LEU A 77 -1.69 16.76 3.37
CA LEU A 77 -2.18 17.62 2.29
C LEU A 77 -1.29 18.88 2.20
N PRO A 78 -0.46 19.06 1.14
CA PRO A 78 0.14 20.34 0.88
C PRO A 78 -0.97 21.23 0.31
N GLY A 79 -1.58 22.03 1.17
CA GLY A 79 -2.47 23.12 0.78
C GLY A 79 -3.85 22.68 0.28
N LYS A 80 -4.81 22.61 1.20
CA LYS A 80 -6.15 23.13 0.90
C LYS A 80 -6.50 24.21 1.91
N VAL A 81 -5.84 25.36 1.75
CA VAL A 81 -6.37 26.63 2.24
C VAL A 81 -7.52 26.95 1.30
N SER A 82 -8.74 26.57 1.68
CA SER A 82 -9.93 27.13 1.07
C SER A 82 -10.30 28.38 1.86
N THR A 83 -10.14 29.51 1.16
CA THR A 83 -10.55 30.89 1.43
C THR A 83 -11.86 31.05 2.19
#